data_AF-A0AAV7S8W4-F1
#
_entry.id   AF-A0AAV7S8W4-F1
#
_cell.length_a   1.000
_cell.length_b   1.000
_cell.length_c   1.000
_cell.angle_alpha   90.00
_cell.angle_beta   90.00
_cell.angle_gamma   90.00
#
_symmetry.space_group_name_H-M   'P 1'
#
loop_
_entity.id
_entity.type
_entity.pdbx_description
1 polymer ?
#
loop_
_entity_poly.entity_id
_entity_poly.type
_entity_poly.pdbx_seq_one_letter_code
_entity_poly.pdbx_strand_id
1 'polypeptide(L)'
;MHTKPMGPLEDGKPPPRGPCPSLANKGQEGPVTRSFMEVLFTSLHNNIQTVKKDLSVDLREVQRNLEEIGDRVSAIEYREAGREGEAREAHPIQFRGHDPVLYKDLVAITLQKRCEFCPVTTLLRQAGISYSCGHPLRIIFRHNGKLVQLRSLFEAYNLLGITNIASIDGQEWPQANKKHKSTRWRSVRGVPAGTKTDHTTMATERQSILQTLAVEAE
;
A
#
# COMPACT_ATOMS: atom_id res chain seq x y z
N MET A 1 -14.95 -22.37 -22.14
CA MET A 1 -14.03 -22.81 -21.06
C MET A 1 -14.82 -23.68 -20.10
N HIS A 2 -14.65 -25.00 -20.18
CA HIS A 2 -15.41 -25.99 -19.40
C HIS A 2 -14.64 -26.33 -18.12
N THR A 3 -15.19 -25.98 -16.97
CA THR A 3 -14.69 -26.43 -15.65
C THR A 3 -15.37 -27.75 -15.29
N LYS A 4 -14.60 -28.84 -15.27
CA LYS A 4 -15.03 -30.14 -14.74
C LYS A 4 -15.14 -30.05 -13.20
N PRO A 5 -16.23 -30.53 -12.59
CA PRO A 5 -16.31 -30.65 -11.13
C PRO A 5 -15.46 -31.83 -10.64
N MET A 6 -14.63 -31.61 -9.62
CA MET A 6 -13.98 -32.68 -8.86
C MET A 6 -15.01 -33.36 -7.97
N GLY A 7 -15.17 -34.67 -8.15
CA GLY A 7 -15.99 -35.52 -7.29
C GLY A 7 -15.34 -35.78 -5.92
N PRO A 8 -16.10 -36.32 -4.96
CA PRO A 8 -15.64 -36.56 -3.60
C PRO A 8 -14.61 -37.70 -3.53
N LEU A 9 -13.65 -37.51 -2.62
CA LEU A 9 -12.56 -38.42 -2.33
C LEU A 9 -13.11 -39.63 -1.57
N GLU A 10 -13.31 -40.75 -2.27
CA GLU A 10 -13.71 -42.02 -1.68
C GLU A 10 -12.66 -42.52 -0.68
N ASP A 11 -13.12 -42.88 0.51
CA ASP A 11 -12.34 -43.48 1.60
C ASP A 11 -11.75 -44.84 1.17
N GLY A 12 -10.48 -44.80 0.73
CA GLY A 12 -9.70 -45.95 0.35
C GLY A 12 -9.38 -46.86 1.54
N LYS A 13 -10.19 -47.93 1.70
CA LYS A 13 -9.89 -49.09 2.53
C LYS A 13 -8.53 -49.68 2.12
N PRO A 14 -7.56 -49.85 3.05
CA PRO A 14 -6.25 -50.37 2.71
C PRO A 14 -6.35 -51.83 2.21
N PRO A 15 -5.59 -52.22 1.18
CA PRO A 15 -5.61 -53.59 0.67
C PRO A 15 -5.09 -54.58 1.71
N PRO A 16 -5.59 -55.82 1.71
CA PRO A 16 -5.15 -56.87 2.63
C PRO A 16 -3.67 -57.18 2.43
N ARG A 17 -2.92 -57.22 3.53
CA ARG A 17 -1.50 -57.58 3.55
C ARG A 17 -1.36 -59.05 3.15
N GLY A 18 -0.80 -59.32 1.98
CA GLY A 18 -0.46 -60.67 1.54
C GLY A 18 0.63 -61.31 2.43
N PRO A 19 0.75 -62.65 2.45
CA PRO A 19 1.76 -63.34 3.23
C PRO A 19 3.16 -63.01 2.69
N CYS A 20 4.03 -62.49 3.53
CA CYS A 20 5.43 -62.29 3.20
C CYS A 20 6.10 -63.64 2.90
N PRO A 21 6.73 -63.83 1.73
CA PRO A 21 7.54 -65.02 1.49
C PRO A 21 8.78 -64.96 2.39
N SER A 22 8.85 -65.92 3.32
CA SER A 22 10.04 -66.17 4.12
C SER A 22 11.15 -66.70 3.23
N LEU A 23 11.94 -65.80 2.66
CA LEU A 23 13.21 -66.13 2.00
C LEU A 23 14.25 -66.45 3.07
N ALA A 24 14.33 -67.73 3.42
CA ALA A 24 15.46 -68.30 4.14
C ALA A 24 16.69 -68.31 3.22
N ASN A 25 17.45 -67.22 3.20
CA ASN A 25 18.78 -67.17 2.61
C ASN A 25 19.82 -67.11 3.75
N LYS A 26 20.34 -68.28 4.14
CA LYS A 26 21.55 -68.38 4.95
C LYS A 26 22.75 -68.17 4.02
N GLY A 27 23.20 -66.93 3.90
CA GLY A 27 24.30 -66.57 3.01
C GLY A 27 25.00 -65.28 3.45
N GLN A 28 25.82 -65.40 4.49
CA GLN A 28 27.03 -64.59 4.70
C GLN A 28 26.87 -63.07 4.55
N GLU A 29 26.16 -62.43 5.48
CA GLU A 29 26.20 -60.97 5.66
C GLU A 29 27.54 -60.57 6.31
N GLY A 30 28.48 -60.11 5.49
CA GLY A 30 29.65 -59.37 5.97
C GLY A 30 29.21 -58.02 6.62
N PRO A 31 29.93 -57.51 7.62
CA PRO A 31 29.53 -56.34 8.43
C PRO A 31 29.69 -54.98 7.70
N VAL A 32 29.28 -54.87 6.42
CA VAL A 32 29.59 -53.72 5.55
C VAL A 32 28.42 -52.74 5.39
N THR A 33 27.19 -53.08 5.77
CA THR A 33 26.01 -52.26 5.41
C THR A 33 25.65 -51.15 6.40
N ARG A 34 25.97 -51.29 7.70
CA ARG A 34 25.60 -50.28 8.72
C ARG A 34 26.46 -49.01 8.65
N SER A 35 27.77 -49.18 8.48
CA SER A 35 28.72 -48.05 8.46
C SER A 35 28.50 -47.13 7.26
N PHE A 36 28.19 -47.69 6.08
CA PHE A 36 27.97 -46.91 4.87
C PHE A 36 26.74 -46.00 4.95
N MET A 37 25.63 -46.51 5.51
CA MET A 37 24.40 -45.71 5.68
C MET A 37 24.59 -44.55 6.66
N GLU A 38 25.35 -44.74 7.74
CA GLU A 38 25.67 -43.67 8.69
C GLU A 38 26.49 -42.54 8.04
N VAL A 39 27.43 -42.89 7.14
CA VAL A 39 28.20 -41.90 6.36
C VAL A 39 27.31 -41.13 5.40
N LEU A 40 26.36 -41.79 4.72
CA LEU A 40 25.42 -41.10 3.83
C LEU A 40 24.47 -40.17 4.59
N PHE A 41 23.94 -40.61 5.74
CA PHE A 41 23.05 -39.77 6.55
C PHE A 41 23.77 -38.55 7.13
N THR A 42 25.00 -38.72 7.62
CA THR A 42 25.80 -37.60 8.13
C THR A 42 26.16 -36.61 7.01
N SER A 43 26.54 -37.11 5.83
CA SER A 43 26.80 -36.26 4.65
C SER A 43 25.55 -35.49 4.22
N LEU A 44 24.40 -36.14 4.11
CA LEU A 44 23.14 -35.49 3.76
C LEU A 44 22.73 -34.45 4.80
N HIS A 45 22.85 -34.77 6.10
CA HIS A 45 22.55 -33.85 7.17
C HIS A 45 23.43 -32.61 7.10
N ASN A 46 24.73 -32.79 6.90
CA ASN A 46 25.66 -31.67 6.74
C ASN A 46 25.30 -30.79 5.55
N ASN A 47 24.99 -31.38 4.39
CA ASN A 47 24.56 -30.63 3.21
C ASN A 47 23.28 -29.82 3.48
N ILE A 48 22.28 -30.40 4.15
CA ILE A 48 21.05 -29.71 4.53
C ILE A 48 21.34 -28.54 5.47
N GLN A 49 22.23 -28.72 6.46
CA GLN A 49 22.61 -27.65 7.37
C GLN A 49 23.36 -26.53 6.66
N THR A 50 24.21 -26.84 5.69
CA THR A 50 24.90 -25.85 4.87
C THR A 50 23.90 -25.03 4.06
N VAL A 51 23.02 -25.67 3.30
CA VAL A 51 21.98 -24.97 2.51
C VAL A 51 21.09 -24.10 3.38
N LYS A 52 20.69 -24.59 4.56
CA LYS A 52 19.90 -23.81 5.51
C LYS A 52 20.64 -22.56 5.99
N LYS A 53 21.94 -22.67 6.27
CA LYS A 53 22.76 -21.54 6.68
C LYS A 53 22.87 -20.52 5.55
N ASP A 54 23.19 -20.97 4.34
CA ASP A 54 23.33 -20.09 3.17
C ASP A 54 22.04 -19.32 2.90
N LEU A 55 20.89 -20.01 2.88
CA LEU A 55 19.59 -19.37 2.69
C LEU A 55 19.27 -18.34 3.80
N SER A 56 19.68 -18.61 5.05
CA SER A 56 19.49 -17.66 6.15
C SER A 56 20.38 -16.42 6.04
N VAL A 57 21.52 -16.52 5.36
CA VAL A 57 22.40 -15.39 5.08
C VAL A 57 21.77 -14.55 3.96
N ASP A 58 21.36 -15.18 2.87
CA ASP A 58 20.73 -14.51 1.73
C ASP A 58 19.45 -13.77 2.14
N LEU A 59 18.60 -14.39 2.98
CA LEU A 59 17.38 -13.74 3.48
C LEU A 59 17.69 -12.49 4.32
N ARG A 60 18.76 -12.52 5.12
CA ARG A 60 19.18 -11.34 5.89
C ARG A 60 19.75 -10.24 5.00
N GLU A 61 20.46 -10.61 3.94
CA GLU A 61 20.95 -9.65 2.95
C GLU A 61 19.80 -8.98 2.20
N VAL A 62 18.81 -9.75 1.74
CA VAL A 62 17.60 -9.20 1.11
C VAL A 62 16.86 -8.25 2.06
N GLN A 63 16.72 -8.62 3.33
CA GLN A 63 16.10 -7.73 4.33
C GLN A 63 16.85 -6.42 4.49
N ARG A 64 18.19 -6.46 4.58
CA ARG A 64 19.02 -5.26 4.67
C ARG A 64 18.89 -4.39 3.43
N ASN A 65 18.92 -4.99 2.24
CA ASN A 65 18.80 -4.24 0.98
C ASN A 65 17.43 -3.57 0.85
N LEU A 66 16.36 -4.22 1.32
CA LEU A 66 15.02 -3.61 1.35
C LEU A 66 14.93 -2.42 2.32
N GLU A 67 15.60 -2.51 3.47
CA GLU A 67 15.70 -1.40 4.43
C GLU A 67 16.46 -0.22 3.82
N GLU A 68 17.62 -0.48 3.19
CA GLU A 68 18.42 0.56 2.51
C GLU A 68 17.64 1.24 1.38
N ILE A 69 16.95 0.46 0.54
CA ILE A 69 16.10 1.00 -0.53
C ILE A 69 14.98 1.85 0.08
N GLY A 70 14.37 1.42 1.18
CA GLY A 70 13.35 2.18 1.89
C GLY A 70 13.85 3.54 2.41
N ASP A 71 15.08 3.57 2.93
CA ASP A 71 15.73 4.80 3.39
C ASP A 71 16.09 5.73 2.24
N ARG A 72 16.63 5.18 1.14
CA ARG A 72 16.94 5.95 -0.08
C ARG A 72 15.71 6.57 -0.71
N VAL A 73 14.62 5.80 -0.83
CA VAL A 73 13.33 6.31 -1.33
C VAL A 73 12.82 7.41 -0.41
N SER A 74 12.86 7.21 0.92
CA SER A 74 12.47 8.24 1.89
C SER A 74 13.29 9.52 1.69
N ALA A 75 14.62 9.42 1.50
CA ALA A 75 15.49 10.59 1.30
C ALA A 75 15.18 11.38 0.02
N ILE A 76 14.85 10.68 -1.07
CA ILE A 76 14.42 11.31 -2.34
C ILE A 76 13.10 12.05 -2.13
N GLU A 77 12.13 11.39 -1.50
CA GLU A 77 10.82 11.98 -1.19
C GLU A 77 10.95 13.25 -0.32
N TYR A 78 11.86 13.26 0.67
CA TYR A 78 12.15 14.46 1.46
C TYR A 78 12.75 15.59 0.63
N ARG A 79 13.67 15.30 -0.29
CA ARG A 79 14.26 16.29 -1.20
C ARG A 79 13.24 16.89 -2.17
N GLU A 80 12.26 16.11 -2.60
CA GLU A 80 11.18 16.61 -3.46
C GLU A 80 10.14 17.40 -2.66
N ALA A 81 9.79 16.95 -1.45
CA ALA A 81 8.87 17.67 -0.57
C ALA A 81 9.40 19.07 -0.19
N GLY A 82 10.71 19.23 -0.02
CA GLY A 82 11.34 20.53 0.23
C GLY A 82 11.16 21.53 -0.91
N ARG A 83 11.15 21.06 -2.16
CA ARG A 83 10.94 21.92 -3.34
C ARG A 83 9.47 22.25 -3.60
N GLU A 84 8.54 21.39 -3.17
CA GLU A 84 7.11 21.65 -3.28
C GLU A 84 6.57 22.62 -2.20
N GLY A 85 7.27 22.78 -1.07
CA GLY A 85 6.88 23.70 -0.01
C GLY A 85 6.82 25.16 -0.47
N GLU A 86 7.80 25.58 -1.29
CA GLU A 86 7.88 26.94 -1.82
C GLU A 86 6.71 27.27 -2.77
N ALA A 87 6.18 26.27 -3.48
CA ALA A 87 5.03 26.46 -4.37
C ALA A 87 3.70 26.66 -3.61
N ARG A 88 3.60 26.26 -2.33
CA ARG A 88 2.39 26.48 -1.52
C ARG A 88 2.30 27.87 -0.90
N GLU A 89 3.42 28.57 -0.78
CA GLU A 89 3.45 29.97 -0.38
C GLU A 89 3.17 30.92 -1.55
N ALA A 90 3.12 30.39 -2.78
CA ALA A 90 2.69 31.16 -3.94
C ALA A 90 1.21 31.54 -3.81
N HIS A 91 0.88 32.75 -4.28
CA HIS A 91 -0.43 33.38 -4.13
C HIS A 91 -1.56 32.50 -4.67
N PRO A 92 -2.80 32.61 -4.12
CA PRO A 92 -3.95 31.87 -4.62
C PRO A 92 -4.09 32.05 -6.13
N ILE A 93 -4.02 30.94 -6.86
CA ILE A 93 -4.13 30.95 -8.31
C ILE A 93 -5.59 31.21 -8.65
N GLN A 94 -5.91 32.41 -9.12
CA GLN A 94 -7.22 32.69 -9.69
C GLN A 94 -7.25 32.25 -11.15
N PHE A 95 -8.11 31.29 -11.47
CA PHE A 95 -8.35 30.87 -12.85
C PHE A 95 -9.79 31.19 -13.22
N ARG A 96 -9.98 32.21 -14.08
CA ARG A 96 -11.30 32.65 -14.59
C ARG A 96 -12.31 32.99 -13.48
N GLY A 97 -11.84 33.62 -12.40
CA GLY A 97 -12.70 33.98 -11.26
C GLY A 97 -13.05 32.80 -10.34
N HIS A 98 -12.38 31.66 -10.50
CA HIS A 98 -12.44 30.54 -9.55
C HIS A 98 -11.10 30.38 -8.85
N ASP A 99 -11.16 29.86 -7.62
CA ASP A 99 -9.99 29.48 -6.81
C ASP A 99 -9.80 27.95 -6.87
N PRO A 100 -9.21 27.39 -7.94
CA PRO A 100 -8.95 25.96 -8.03
C PRO A 100 -8.05 25.49 -6.88
N VAL A 101 -8.53 24.48 -6.16
CA VAL A 101 -7.70 23.77 -5.16
C VAL A 101 -6.84 22.76 -5.91
N LEU A 102 -5.55 23.06 -6.03
CA LEU A 102 -4.57 22.12 -6.56
C LEU A 102 -4.23 21.07 -5.50
N TYR A 103 -4.48 19.82 -5.84
CA TYR A 103 -4.05 18.68 -5.05
C TYR A 103 -2.79 18.09 -5.65
N LYS A 104 -1.89 17.62 -4.77
CA LYS A 104 -0.74 16.82 -5.20
C LYS A 104 -1.25 15.56 -5.91
N ASP A 105 -0.64 15.22 -7.04
CA ASP A 105 -0.88 13.94 -7.69
C ASP A 105 -0.35 12.83 -6.79
N LEU A 106 -1.26 11.97 -6.32
CA LEU A 106 -0.96 10.89 -5.41
C LEU A 106 -1.45 9.60 -6.03
N VAL A 107 -0.58 8.58 -6.03
CA VAL A 107 -0.93 7.23 -6.48
C VAL A 107 -2.15 6.72 -5.71
N ALA A 108 -3.05 5.99 -6.39
CA ALA A 108 -4.30 5.50 -5.83
C ALA A 108 -4.14 4.76 -4.49
N ILE A 109 -3.07 3.98 -4.31
CA ILE A 109 -2.77 3.28 -3.07
C ILE A 109 -2.50 4.24 -1.89
N THR A 110 -1.89 5.39 -2.16
CA THR A 110 -1.64 6.43 -1.16
C THR A 110 -2.94 7.12 -0.77
N LEU A 111 -3.82 7.39 -1.73
CA LEU A 111 -5.15 7.93 -1.46
C LEU A 111 -5.99 6.96 -0.62
N GLN A 112 -5.98 5.67 -0.95
CA GLN A 112 -6.67 4.64 -0.16
C GLN A 112 -6.17 4.62 1.29
N LYS A 113 -4.85 4.61 1.48
CA LYS A 113 -4.23 4.67 2.81
C LYS A 113 -4.63 5.93 3.59
N ARG A 114 -4.75 7.08 2.93
CA ARG A 114 -5.25 8.32 3.58
C ARG A 114 -6.69 8.18 4.05
N CYS A 115 -7.54 7.55 3.25
CA CYS A 115 -8.93 7.25 3.64
C CYS A 115 -8.97 6.30 4.83
N GLU A 116 -8.13 5.27 4.84
CA GLU A 116 -8.00 4.30 5.94
C GLU A 116 -7.59 4.98 7.26
N PHE A 117 -6.73 5.99 7.21
CA PHE A 117 -6.33 6.78 8.37
C PHE A 117 -7.29 7.91 8.78
N CYS A 118 -8.37 8.12 8.02
CA CYS A 118 -9.36 9.16 8.31
C CYS A 118 -9.91 9.09 9.77
N PRO A 119 -10.24 7.91 10.34
CA PRO A 119 -10.69 7.80 11.72
C PRO A 119 -9.64 8.30 12.72
N VAL A 120 -8.38 7.92 12.53
CA VAL A 120 -7.25 8.35 13.38
C VAL A 120 -7.07 9.86 13.33
N THR A 121 -7.09 10.45 12.13
CA THR A 121 -6.96 11.90 11.97
C THR A 121 -8.14 12.68 12.55
N THR A 122 -9.34 12.08 12.55
CA THR A 122 -10.54 12.67 13.13
C THR A 122 -10.41 12.73 14.65
N LEU A 123 -9.94 11.65 15.28
CA LEU A 123 -9.68 11.60 16.71
C LEU A 123 -8.60 12.59 17.15
N LEU A 124 -7.49 12.68 16.41
CA LEU A 124 -6.45 13.68 16.70
C LEU A 124 -7.01 15.11 16.63
N ARG A 125 -7.88 15.38 15.65
CA ARG A 125 -8.55 16.69 15.53
C ARG A 125 -9.52 16.95 16.68
N GLN A 126 -10.33 15.96 17.07
CA GLN A 126 -11.25 16.04 18.20
C GLN A 126 -10.49 16.29 19.52
N ALA A 127 -9.32 15.68 19.68
CA ALA A 127 -8.44 15.89 20.82
C ALA A 127 -7.65 17.22 20.77
N GLY A 128 -7.85 18.06 19.74
CA GLY A 128 -7.11 19.33 19.57
C GLY A 128 -5.62 19.15 19.27
N ILE A 129 -5.20 17.95 18.84
CA ILE A 129 -3.80 17.65 18.52
C ILE A 129 -3.53 18.02 17.06
N SER A 130 -2.61 18.98 16.86
CA SER A 130 -2.11 19.31 15.53
C SER A 130 -1.28 18.15 14.97
N TYR A 131 -1.57 17.79 13.72
CA TYR A 131 -0.85 16.72 13.01
C TYR A 131 -0.51 17.17 11.59
N SER A 132 0.48 16.48 11.01
CA SER A 132 0.86 16.60 9.61
C SER A 132 0.90 15.23 8.96
N CYS A 133 0.58 15.19 7.67
CA CYS A 133 0.64 13.97 6.87
C CYS A 133 1.92 13.98 6.02
N GLY A 134 2.90 13.16 6.42
CA GLY A 134 4.10 12.87 5.64
C GLY A 134 3.84 11.89 4.49
N HIS A 135 4.75 11.88 3.53
CA HIS A 135 4.75 10.97 2.39
C HIS A 135 5.54 9.68 2.71
N PRO A 136 5.22 8.51 2.11
CA PRO A 136 4.05 8.21 1.28
C PRO A 136 2.75 8.22 2.08
N LEU A 137 2.78 7.78 3.34
CA LEU A 137 1.73 8.03 4.32
C LEU A 137 2.31 7.84 5.73
N ARG A 138 2.52 8.95 6.44
CA ARG A 138 2.92 8.95 7.86
C ARG A 138 2.13 10.04 8.58
N ILE A 139 1.52 9.73 9.72
CA ILE A 139 0.94 10.79 10.57
C ILE A 139 2.00 11.18 11.58
N ILE A 140 2.33 12.47 11.62
CA ILE A 140 3.32 13.02 12.52
C ILE A 140 2.64 14.06 13.40
N PHE A 141 2.72 13.89 14.72
CA PHE A 141 2.14 14.80 15.70
C PHE A 141 3.00 14.84 16.97
N ARG A 142 2.75 15.84 17.83
CA ARG A 142 3.41 15.93 19.14
C ARG A 142 2.45 15.47 20.22
N HIS A 143 2.92 14.60 21.10
CA HIS A 143 2.20 14.14 22.28
C HIS A 143 3.14 14.09 23.47
N ASN A 144 2.79 14.76 24.57
CA ASN A 144 3.65 14.90 25.77
C ASN A 144 5.07 15.38 25.45
N GLY A 145 5.19 16.38 24.56
CA GLY A 145 6.47 16.95 24.13
C GLY A 145 7.31 16.05 23.20
N LYS A 146 6.90 14.80 22.95
CA LYS A 146 7.60 13.88 22.05
C LYS A 146 6.95 13.88 20.67
N LEU A 147 7.79 13.85 19.63
CA LEU A 147 7.33 13.67 18.26
C LEU A 147 6.99 12.19 18.04
N VAL A 148 5.72 11.92 17.74
CA VAL A 148 5.21 10.58 17.45
C VAL A 148 4.96 10.47 15.95
N GLN A 149 5.34 9.33 15.38
CA GLN A 149 5.11 9.02 13.98
C GLN A 149 4.34 7.70 13.88
N LEU A 150 3.27 7.70 13.09
CA LEU A 150 2.46 6.51 12.82
C LEU A 150 2.63 6.13 11.35
N ARG A 151 3.11 4.90 11.11
CA ARG A 151 3.32 4.35 9.77
C ARG A 151 2.22 3.37 9.38
N SER A 152 1.56 2.77 10.36
CA SER A 152 0.47 1.81 10.14
C SER A 152 -0.75 2.12 11.00
N LEU A 153 -1.92 1.68 10.54
CA LEU A 153 -3.15 1.75 11.33
C LEU A 153 -3.02 0.95 12.63
N PHE A 154 -2.32 -0.17 12.59
CA PHE A 154 -2.08 -1.00 13.76
C PHE A 154 -1.28 -0.25 14.84
N GLU A 155 -0.19 0.43 14.46
CA GLU A 155 0.55 1.32 15.36
C GLU A 155 -0.35 2.42 15.92
N ALA A 156 -1.20 3.02 15.07
CA ALA A 156 -2.12 4.06 15.47
C ALA A 156 -3.11 3.57 16.55
N TYR A 157 -3.71 2.39 16.35
CA TYR A 157 -4.65 1.83 17.32
C TYR A 157 -3.98 1.47 18.64
N ASN A 158 -2.79 0.84 18.59
CA ASN A 158 -2.05 0.52 19.80
C ASN A 158 -1.68 1.78 20.59
N LEU A 159 -1.21 2.82 19.89
CA LEU A 159 -0.79 4.06 20.54
C LEU A 159 -1.98 4.86 21.08
N LEU A 160 -3.08 4.97 20.32
CA LEU A 160 -4.30 5.66 20.77
C LEU A 160 -4.99 4.93 21.93
N GLY A 161 -4.93 3.59 21.95
CA GLY A 161 -5.43 2.79 23.07
C GLY A 161 -4.62 3.03 24.35
N ILE A 162 -3.29 3.12 24.25
CA ILE A 162 -2.41 3.35 25.40
C ILE A 162 -2.50 4.80 25.90
N THR A 163 -2.62 5.78 25.00
CA THR A 163 -2.57 7.21 25.36
C THR A 163 -3.90 7.75 25.90
N ASN A 164 -4.93 6.90 26.01
CA ASN A 164 -6.29 7.26 26.45
C ASN A 164 -6.96 8.38 25.63
N ILE A 165 -6.40 8.71 24.47
CA ILE A 165 -6.96 9.72 23.54
C ILE A 165 -8.33 9.26 23.01
N ALA A 166 -8.55 7.94 22.98
CA ALA A 166 -9.78 7.32 22.49
C ALA A 166 -10.96 7.36 23.49
N SER A 167 -10.78 7.83 24.72
CA SER A 167 -11.86 7.82 25.74
C SER A 167 -12.80 9.03 25.65
N ILE A 168 -12.73 9.82 24.58
CA ILE A 168 -13.47 11.10 24.48
C ILE A 168 -14.94 10.91 24.13
N ASP A 169 -15.36 9.83 23.48
CA ASP A 169 -16.77 9.47 23.30
C ASP A 169 -16.82 7.97 23.03
N GLY A 170 -17.77 7.23 23.61
CA GLY A 170 -17.89 5.77 23.54
C GLY A 170 -18.19 5.19 22.14
N GLN A 171 -17.50 5.64 21.11
CA GLN A 171 -17.62 5.23 19.73
C GLN A 171 -16.84 3.92 19.53
N GLU A 172 -17.59 2.83 19.38
CA GLU A 172 -17.06 1.51 19.07
C GLU A 172 -16.27 1.55 17.76
N TRP A 173 -15.03 1.08 17.79
CA TRP A 173 -14.15 1.10 16.63
C TRP A 173 -14.73 0.22 15.51
N PRO A 174 -14.71 0.67 14.24
CA PRO A 174 -15.09 -0.19 13.14
C PRO A 174 -14.10 -1.37 13.07
N GLN A 175 -14.55 -2.54 13.52
CA GLN A 175 -13.87 -3.81 13.28
C GLN A 175 -13.48 -3.87 11.81
N ALA A 176 -12.21 -4.17 11.52
CA ALA A 176 -11.64 -4.18 10.17
C ALA A 176 -12.47 -5.06 9.23
N ASN A 177 -13.47 -4.44 8.60
CA ASN A 177 -14.48 -5.17 7.87
C ASN A 177 -13.91 -5.39 6.48
N LYS A 178 -13.48 -6.64 6.19
CA LYS A 178 -12.74 -7.06 4.99
C LYS A 178 -13.53 -6.92 3.67
N LYS A 179 -14.59 -6.12 3.62
CA LYS A 179 -15.47 -5.96 2.46
C LYS A 179 -15.85 -4.48 2.27
N HIS A 180 -14.87 -3.59 2.18
CA HIS A 180 -15.14 -2.26 1.63
C HIS A 180 -15.40 -2.40 0.13
N LYS A 181 -16.69 -2.45 -0.23
CA LYS A 181 -17.13 -2.23 -1.61
C LYS A 181 -16.67 -0.82 -1.98
N SER A 182 -15.79 -0.73 -2.99
CA SER A 182 -15.30 0.51 -3.59
C SER A 182 -16.39 1.57 -3.59
N THR A 183 -16.18 2.66 -2.84
CA THR A 183 -17.07 3.81 -2.84
C THR A 183 -17.18 4.29 -4.28
N ARG A 184 -18.34 4.05 -4.90
CA ARG A 184 -18.67 4.58 -6.23
C ARG A 184 -18.51 6.08 -6.15
N TRP A 185 -17.52 6.64 -6.85
CA TRP A 185 -17.31 8.08 -6.94
C TRP A 185 -18.65 8.75 -7.28
N ARG A 186 -19.21 9.49 -6.32
CA ARG A 186 -20.36 10.35 -6.61
C ARG A 186 -19.83 11.44 -7.52
N SER A 187 -20.20 11.36 -8.79
CA SER A 187 -20.11 12.49 -9.70
C SER A 187 -20.71 13.70 -8.99
N VAL A 188 -19.93 14.75 -8.83
CA VAL A 188 -20.36 16.01 -8.21
C VAL A 188 -21.38 16.63 -9.16
N ARG A 189 -22.65 16.27 -8.98
CA ARG A 189 -23.79 16.94 -9.61
C ARG A 189 -23.92 18.30 -8.96
N GLY A 190 -23.20 19.28 -9.48
CA GLY A 190 -23.20 20.63 -8.95
C GLY A 190 -22.45 21.66 -9.78
N VAL A 191 -21.88 21.29 -10.94
CA VAL A 191 -21.50 22.31 -11.93
C VAL A 191 -22.81 22.76 -12.58
N PRO A 192 -23.30 23.99 -12.33
CA PRO A 192 -24.40 24.53 -13.13
C PRO A 192 -23.94 24.44 -14.58
N ALA A 193 -24.72 23.77 -15.42
CA ALA A 193 -24.45 23.70 -16.84
C ALA A 193 -24.22 25.14 -17.30
N GLY A 194 -22.96 25.44 -17.64
CA GLY A 194 -22.59 26.74 -18.17
C GLY A 194 -23.60 27.09 -19.23
N THR A 195 -24.20 28.27 -19.07
CA THR A 195 -25.01 28.90 -20.11
C THR A 195 -24.28 28.66 -21.42
N LYS A 196 -24.95 27.98 -22.35
CA LYS A 196 -24.49 27.89 -23.73
C LYS A 196 -24.32 29.35 -24.18
N THR A 197 -23.09 29.86 -24.16
CA THR A 197 -22.75 31.07 -24.86
C THR A 197 -22.90 30.70 -26.33
N ASP A 198 -23.99 31.15 -26.93
CA ASP A 198 -24.25 31.04 -28.34
C ASP A 198 -23.01 31.51 -29.10
N HIS A 199 -22.39 30.60 -29.86
CA HIS A 199 -21.22 30.89 -30.69
C HIS A 199 -21.52 31.83 -31.88
N THR A 200 -22.71 32.45 -31.90
CA THR A 200 -23.18 33.32 -32.99
C THR A 200 -22.66 34.76 -32.87
N THR A 201 -22.12 35.18 -31.72
CA THR A 201 -21.72 36.60 -31.50
C THR A 201 -20.24 36.89 -31.81
N MET A 202 -19.41 35.90 -32.12
CA MET A 202 -17.98 36.10 -32.44
C MET A 202 -17.71 36.43 -33.93
N ALA A 203 -18.73 36.32 -34.79
CA ALA A 203 -18.59 36.70 -36.21
C ALA A 203 -18.69 38.22 -36.42
N THR A 204 -19.42 38.94 -35.58
CA THR A 204 -19.63 40.39 -35.74
C THR A 204 -18.48 41.22 -35.20
N GLU A 205 -17.79 40.76 -34.14
CA GLU A 205 -16.69 41.54 -33.54
C GLU A 205 -15.39 41.46 -34.35
N ARG A 206 -15.18 40.40 -35.13
CA ARG A 206 -14.04 40.29 -36.07
C ARG A 206 -14.16 41.19 -37.31
N GLN A 207 -15.38 41.58 -37.71
CA GLN A 207 -15.55 42.52 -38.83
C GLN A 207 -15.31 43.98 -38.41
N SER A 208 -15.57 44.33 -37.15
CA SER A 208 -15.30 45.68 -36.62
C SER A 208 -13.80 46.01 -36.60
N ILE A 209 -12.95 45.06 -36.19
CA ILE A 209 -11.49 45.29 -36.09
C ILE A 209 -10.83 45.47 -37.48
N LEU A 210 -11.36 44.83 -38.52
CA LEU A 210 -10.84 45.00 -39.90
C LEU A 210 -11.30 46.31 -40.56
N GLN A 211 -12.39 46.93 -40.11
CA GLN A 211 -12.81 48.25 -40.62
C GLN A 211 -12.00 49.40 -40.00
N THR A 212 -11.58 49.29 -38.74
CA THR A 212 -10.78 50.36 -38.10
C THR A 212 -9.39 50.50 -38.71
N LEU A 213 -8.77 49.41 -39.16
CA LEU A 213 -7.44 49.42 -39.79
C LEU A 213 -7.42 49.97 -41.23
N ALA A 214 -8.58 50.14 -41.87
CA ALA A 214 -8.66 50.67 -43.23
C ALA A 214 -8.75 52.20 -43.29
N VAL A 215 -9.05 52.88 -42.17
CA VAL A 215 -9.20 54.34 -42.11
C VAL A 215 -7.88 55.06 -41.77
N GLU A 216 -6.87 54.36 -41.27
CA GLU A 216 -5.55 54.94 -40.95
C GLU A 216 -4.54 54.87 -42.12
N ALA A 217 -5.00 54.48 -43.33
CA ALA A 217 -4.14 54.29 -44.51
C ALA A 217 -4.42 55.28 -45.65
N GLU A 218 -5.23 56.32 -45.44
CA GLU A 218 -5.38 57.50 -46.31
C GLU A 218 -4.81 58.76 -45.64
#